data_AF-A0A834BFA6-F1
#
_entry.id   AF-A0A834BFA6-F1
#
_cell.length_a   1.000
_cell.length_b   1.000
_cell.length_c   1.000
_cell.angle_alpha   90.00
_cell.angle_beta   90.00
_cell.angle_gamma   90.00
#
_symmetry.space_group_name_H-M   'P 1'
#
loop_
_entity.id
_entity.type
_entity.pdbx_description
1 polymer ?
#
loop_
_entity_poly.entity_id
_entity_poly.type
_entity_poly.pdbx_seq_one_letter_code
_entity_poly.pdbx_strand_id
1 'polypeptide(L)'
;MASVVAVCSGLGRKKLTHFLTVAVSLPNPGTHAVLWRRCSQYQQVTSNEDLPVPMENPYKEPLKKCILCGKRVDYKNVQLLSQFISPFTGCIHGRHITGLCGKKQKEITKAIKRAQIMGKSI
;
A
#
# COMPACT_ATOMS: atom_id res chain seq x y z
N MET A 1 -9.30 -48.72 2.43
CA MET A 1 -8.02 -48.25 3.02
C MET A 1 -6.90 -48.54 2.02
N ALA A 2 -5.97 -47.59 1.90
CA ALA A 2 -4.67 -47.61 1.20
C ALA A 2 -4.61 -47.41 -0.34
N SER A 3 -3.89 -46.34 -0.68
CA SER A 3 -3.20 -45.91 -1.92
C SER A 3 -2.20 -46.96 -2.44
N VAL A 4 -1.67 -46.95 -3.68
CA VAL A 4 -0.89 -45.92 -4.40
C VAL A 4 -0.87 -46.28 -5.91
N VAL A 5 -0.82 -45.30 -6.81
CA VAL A 5 -0.47 -45.53 -8.23
C VAL A 5 0.68 -44.60 -8.62
N ALA A 6 1.80 -45.20 -9.01
CA ALA A 6 2.92 -44.52 -9.68
C ALA A 6 2.86 -44.86 -11.18
N VAL A 7 3.05 -43.87 -12.05
CA VAL A 7 3.25 -44.09 -13.49
C VAL A 7 4.41 -43.23 -13.99
N CYS A 8 5.44 -43.91 -14.48
CA CYS A 8 6.51 -43.37 -15.32
C CYS A 8 6.16 -43.61 -16.80
N SER A 9 6.48 -42.65 -17.70
CA SER A 9 6.88 -42.82 -19.12
C SER A 9 6.73 -41.47 -19.86
N GLY A 10 7.53 -41.09 -20.86
CA GLY A 10 8.58 -41.82 -21.56
C GLY A 10 9.31 -41.02 -22.66
N LEU A 11 10.27 -41.73 -23.27
CA LEU A 11 10.78 -41.77 -24.66
C LEU A 11 10.97 -40.50 -25.52
N GLY A 12 12.22 -40.28 -25.94
CA GLY A 12 12.61 -39.33 -26.99
C GLY A 12 12.55 -39.85 -28.43
N ARG A 13 12.88 -38.98 -29.39
CA ARG A 13 13.18 -39.32 -30.81
C ARG A 13 14.24 -38.37 -31.40
N LYS A 14 15.07 -38.89 -32.33
CA LYS A 14 16.25 -38.30 -32.98
C LYS A 14 16.01 -38.03 -34.49
N LYS A 15 16.93 -37.26 -35.12
CA LYS A 15 17.24 -37.08 -36.58
C LYS A 15 16.34 -36.08 -37.34
N LEU A 16 16.74 -35.36 -38.40
CA LEU A 16 17.91 -35.33 -39.32
C LEU A 16 17.99 -33.93 -40.00
N THR A 17 19.15 -33.63 -40.57
CA THR A 17 19.66 -32.48 -41.35
C THR A 17 18.91 -32.04 -42.63
N HIS A 18 18.98 -30.74 -43.00
CA HIS A 18 19.46 -30.29 -44.33
C HIS A 18 19.88 -28.80 -44.38
N PHE A 19 20.87 -28.53 -45.25
CA PHE A 19 21.58 -27.30 -45.66
C PHE A 19 20.67 -26.06 -45.90
N LEU A 20 21.14 -24.80 -45.80
CA LEU A 20 22.06 -24.15 -46.75
C LEU A 20 22.72 -22.88 -46.19
N THR A 21 24.03 -22.81 -46.45
CA THR A 21 24.86 -21.60 -46.51
C THR A 21 24.33 -20.63 -47.55
N VAL A 22 24.19 -19.34 -47.19
CA VAL A 22 24.40 -18.23 -48.11
C VAL A 22 25.21 -17.16 -47.36
N ALA A 23 26.51 -17.13 -47.66
CA ALA A 23 27.31 -15.94 -47.45
C ALA A 23 27.13 -15.05 -48.69
N VAL A 24 26.51 -13.88 -48.51
CA VAL A 24 26.65 -12.76 -49.44
C VAL A 24 27.01 -11.54 -48.60
N SER A 25 28.30 -11.25 -48.58
CA SER A 25 28.84 -9.95 -48.21
C SER A 25 28.52 -8.96 -49.32
N LEU A 26 27.72 -7.92 -49.02
CA LEU A 26 27.72 -6.66 -49.77
C LEU A 26 28.28 -5.57 -48.84
N PRO A 27 29.41 -4.93 -49.18
CA PRO A 27 29.87 -3.75 -48.47
C PRO A 27 29.10 -2.55 -49.03
N ASN A 28 28.09 -2.07 -48.29
CA ASN A 28 27.50 -0.77 -48.61
C ASN A 28 28.29 0.32 -47.87
N PRO A 29 28.86 1.30 -48.59
CA PRO A 29 29.56 2.43 -47.98
C PRO A 29 28.50 3.43 -47.52
N GLY A 30 28.38 3.63 -46.20
CA GLY A 30 27.49 4.69 -45.69
C GLY A 30 26.89 4.48 -44.31
N THR A 31 27.28 3.44 -43.57
CA THR A 31 26.82 3.31 -42.18
C THR A 31 27.79 4.04 -41.27
N HIS A 32 27.38 5.18 -40.70
CA HIS A 32 28.07 5.78 -39.56
C HIS A 32 28.05 4.77 -38.41
N ALA A 33 29.11 3.97 -38.32
CA ALA A 33 29.41 3.23 -37.11
C ALA A 33 29.70 4.27 -36.04
N VAL A 34 28.68 4.65 -35.28
CA VAL A 34 28.88 5.29 -33.99
C VAL A 34 29.59 4.23 -33.17
N LEU A 35 30.92 4.31 -33.16
CA LEU A 35 31.77 3.49 -32.34
C LEU A 35 31.40 3.88 -30.92
N TRP A 36 30.44 3.15 -30.33
CA TRP A 36 30.16 3.23 -28.91
C TRP A 36 31.48 2.93 -28.25
N ARG A 37 32.14 4.01 -27.81
CA ARG A 37 33.39 3.97 -27.10
C ARG A 37 33.07 3.11 -25.89
N ARG A 38 33.49 1.84 -25.97
CA ARG A 38 33.35 0.86 -24.90
C ARG A 38 34.09 1.48 -23.74
N CYS A 39 33.35 2.15 -22.84
CA CYS A 39 33.91 2.66 -21.61
C CYS A 39 34.63 1.47 -21.00
N SER A 40 35.95 1.63 -20.86
CA SER A 40 36.81 0.73 -20.11
C SER A 40 36.01 0.25 -18.91
N GLN A 41 35.89 -1.07 -18.75
CA GLN A 41 35.20 -1.66 -17.62
C GLN A 41 35.79 -1.01 -16.37
N TYR A 42 35.09 -0.01 -15.84
CA TYR A 42 35.31 0.46 -14.49
C TYR A 42 34.87 -0.71 -13.67
N GLN A 43 35.85 -1.47 -13.19
CA GLN A 43 35.60 -2.58 -12.30
C GLN A 43 34.94 -1.98 -11.08
N GLN A 44 33.63 -2.12 -10.97
CA GLN A 44 32.93 -1.76 -9.75
C GLN A 44 33.47 -2.68 -8.68
N VAL A 45 34.35 -2.15 -7.85
CA VAL A 45 34.61 -2.71 -6.54
C VAL A 45 33.28 -2.56 -5.82
N THR A 46 32.46 -3.61 -5.79
CA THR A 46 31.26 -3.65 -4.96
C THR A 46 31.73 -3.86 -3.52
N SER A 47 32.38 -2.85 -2.95
CA SER A 47 32.55 -2.77 -1.51
C SER A 47 31.14 -2.78 -0.92
N ASN A 48 30.88 -3.67 0.04
CA ASN A 48 29.55 -3.94 0.61
C ASN A 48 28.94 -2.76 1.40
N GLU A 49 29.49 -1.55 1.25
CA GLU A 49 29.21 -0.36 2.06
C GLU A 49 28.00 0.44 1.57
N ASP A 50 27.58 0.27 0.31
CA ASP A 50 26.43 0.97 -0.28
C ASP A 50 25.12 0.15 -0.25
N LEU A 51 25.10 -0.95 0.50
CA LEU A 51 23.90 -1.78 0.65
C LEU A 51 22.87 -1.08 1.55
N PRO A 52 21.57 -1.19 1.24
CA PRO A 52 20.53 -0.61 2.07
C PRO A 52 20.52 -1.26 3.46
N VAL A 53 20.67 -0.45 4.51
CA VAL A 53 20.58 -0.89 5.90
C VAL A 53 19.11 -1.07 6.28
N PRO A 54 18.71 -2.20 6.90
CA PRO A 54 17.38 -2.33 7.46
C PRO A 54 17.22 -1.37 8.65
N MET A 55 16.37 -0.35 8.49
CA MET A 55 16.02 0.65 9.50
C MET A 55 14.52 0.92 9.48
N GLU A 56 13.95 1.46 10.57
CA GLU A 56 12.60 2.03 10.52
C GLU A 56 12.54 3.21 9.54
N ASN A 57 11.42 3.36 8.83
CA ASN A 57 11.26 4.45 7.86
C ASN A 57 11.42 5.84 8.55
N PRO A 58 12.50 6.59 8.27
CA PRO A 58 12.76 7.87 8.91
C PRO A 58 11.81 8.98 8.43
N TYR A 59 11.17 8.78 7.27
CA TYR A 59 10.20 9.70 6.67
C TYR A 59 8.75 9.34 7.03
N LYS A 60 8.54 8.47 8.03
CA LYS A 60 7.20 8.07 8.46
C LYS A 60 6.52 9.20 9.21
N GLU A 61 5.50 9.79 8.58
CA GLU A 61 4.64 10.77 9.23
C GLU A 61 3.85 10.17 10.41
N PRO A 62 3.60 10.96 11.47
CA PRO A 62 2.79 10.51 12.58
C PRO A 62 1.34 10.28 12.14
N LEU A 63 0.67 9.31 12.78
CA LEU A 63 -0.72 9.03 12.49
C LEU A 63 -1.61 10.24 12.80
N LYS A 64 -2.45 10.60 11.83
CA LYS A 64 -3.44 11.67 11.97
C LYS A 64 -4.40 11.34 13.11
N LYS A 65 -4.62 12.33 13.98
CA LYS A 65 -5.52 12.23 15.13
C LYS A 65 -6.84 12.94 14.84
N CYS A 66 -7.91 12.45 15.45
CA CYS A 66 -9.20 13.11 15.43
C CYS A 66 -9.21 14.37 16.31
N ILE A 67 -10.18 15.25 16.09
CA ILE A 67 -10.34 16.52 16.82
C ILE A 67 -10.46 16.31 18.35
N LEU A 68 -11.12 15.22 18.77
CA LEU A 68 -11.34 14.90 20.19
C LEU A 68 -10.34 13.91 20.78
N CYS A 69 -9.27 13.58 20.05
CA CYS A 69 -8.29 12.61 20.50
C CYS A 69 -7.44 13.23 21.64
N GLY A 70 -7.41 12.56 22.79
CA GLY A 70 -6.78 13.08 24.02
C GLY A 70 -7.63 14.07 24.83
N LYS A 71 -8.87 14.35 24.40
CA LYS A 71 -9.82 15.20 25.16
C LYS A 71 -10.88 14.34 25.86
N ARG A 72 -11.28 14.74 27.07
CA ARG A 72 -12.35 14.07 27.81
C ARG A 72 -13.71 14.58 27.33
N VAL A 73 -14.61 13.66 27.01
CA VAL A 73 -15.98 13.96 26.58
C VAL A 73 -16.91 13.75 27.76
N ASP A 74 -17.61 14.81 28.14
CA ASP A 74 -18.56 14.79 29.24
C ASP A 74 -19.99 15.03 28.75
N TYR A 75 -20.93 14.26 29.29
CA TYR A 75 -22.36 14.44 29.02
C TYR A 75 -22.89 15.78 29.57
N LYS A 76 -22.13 16.43 30.45
CA LYS A 76 -22.47 17.73 31.02
C LYS A 76 -22.33 18.86 29.99
N ASN A 77 -21.42 18.71 29.03
CA ASN A 77 -21.02 19.75 28.09
C ASN A 77 -21.93 19.77 26.86
N VAL A 78 -23.12 20.37 27.00
CA VAL A 78 -24.13 20.42 25.93
C VAL A 78 -23.60 21.06 24.66
N GLN A 79 -22.85 22.16 24.77
CA GLN A 79 -22.29 22.89 23.63
C GLN A 79 -21.36 22.05 22.75
N LEU A 80 -20.65 21.09 23.34
CA LEU A 80 -19.81 20.17 22.56
C LEU A 80 -20.66 19.10 21.88
N LEU A 81 -21.68 18.59 22.58
CA LEU A 81 -22.51 17.49 22.10
C LEU A 81 -23.46 17.92 20.97
N SER A 82 -24.00 19.14 21.04
CA SER A 82 -24.91 19.67 20.01
C SER A 82 -24.24 19.80 18.64
N GLN A 83 -22.91 19.98 18.58
CA GLN A 83 -22.13 20.01 17.33
C GLN A 83 -22.20 18.69 16.55
N PHE A 84 -22.49 17.57 17.21
CA PHE A 84 -22.55 16.25 16.60
C PHE A 84 -23.97 15.80 16.28
N ILE A 85 -24.95 16.71 16.40
CA ILE A 85 -26.37 16.44 16.22
C ILE A 85 -26.92 17.34 15.10
N SER A 86 -27.81 16.77 14.29
CA SER A 86 -28.57 17.53 13.30
C SER A 86 -29.50 18.53 13.99
N PRO A 87 -29.42 19.84 13.66
CA PRO A 87 -30.23 20.86 14.31
C PRO A 87 -31.74 20.69 14.07
N PHE A 88 -32.13 20.04 12.97
CA PHE A 88 -33.54 19.87 12.61
C PHE A 88 -34.11 18.53 13.07
N THR A 89 -33.32 17.46 13.00
CA THR A 89 -33.81 16.09 13.23
C THR A 89 -33.42 15.53 14.59
N GLY A 90 -32.43 16.12 15.27
CA GLY A 90 -31.88 15.55 16.51
C GLY A 90 -31.09 14.26 16.29
N CYS A 91 -30.86 13.84 15.04
CA CYS A 91 -30.09 12.65 14.71
C CYS A 91 -28.59 12.89 14.93
N ILE A 92 -27.90 11.91 15.52
CA ILE A 92 -26.45 11.95 15.73
C ILE A 92 -25.73 11.68 14.41
N HIS A 93 -24.80 12.56 14.03
CA HIS A 93 -24.03 12.39 12.80
C HIS A 93 -23.14 11.14 12.82
N GLY A 94 -23.03 10.48 11.67
CA GLY A 94 -22.19 9.29 11.49
C GLY A 94 -20.70 9.62 11.39
N ARG A 95 -19.85 8.58 11.48
CA ARG A 95 -18.38 8.75 11.46
C ARG A 95 -17.85 9.42 10.19
N HIS A 96 -18.49 9.17 9.05
CA HIS A 96 -18.09 9.75 7.77
C HIS A 96 -18.28 11.28 7.71
N ILE A 97 -19.15 11.83 8.56
CA ILE A 97 -19.38 13.28 8.70
C ILE A 97 -18.46 13.84 9.78
N THR A 98 -18.46 13.23 10.97
CA THR A 98 -17.74 13.77 12.14
C THR A 98 -16.23 13.61 12.06
N GLY A 99 -15.73 12.64 11.27
CA GLY A 99 -14.29 12.35 11.17
C GLY A 99 -13.66 11.84 12.46
N LEU A 100 -14.46 11.40 13.44
CA LEU A 100 -13.96 10.95 14.73
C LEU A 100 -13.43 9.51 14.68
N CYS A 101 -12.43 9.22 15.53
CA CYS A 101 -12.02 7.84 15.77
C CYS A 101 -13.17 7.03 16.38
N GLY A 102 -13.20 5.72 16.12
CA GLY A 102 -14.30 4.86 16.59
C GLY A 102 -14.51 4.86 18.11
N LYS A 103 -13.43 5.02 18.89
CA LYS A 103 -13.50 5.15 20.35
C LYS A 103 -14.26 6.42 20.75
N LYS A 104 -13.87 7.57 20.17
CA LYS A 104 -14.48 8.88 20.45
C LYS A 104 -15.91 8.99 19.94
N GLN A 105 -16.23 8.41 18.78
CA GLN A 105 -17.61 8.36 18.29
C GLN A 105 -18.53 7.62 19.29
N LYS A 106 -18.09 6.47 19.82
CA LYS A 106 -18.86 5.72 20.83
C LYS A 106 -19.02 6.52 22.13
N GLU A 107 -17.97 7.21 22.58
CA GLU A 107 -18.03 8.09 23.76
C GLU A 107 -19.06 9.21 23.57
N ILE A 108 -19.04 9.90 22.42
CA ILE A 108 -19.98 10.95 22.06
C ILE A 108 -21.42 10.42 22.03
N THR A 109 -21.67 9.31 21.34
CA THR A 109 -23.02 8.71 21.28
C THR A 109 -23.53 8.33 22.67
N LYS A 110 -22.68 7.78 23.55
CA LYS A 110 -23.07 7.47 24.93
C LYS A 110 -23.36 8.74 25.74
N ALA A 111 -22.53 9.78 25.59
CA ALA A 111 -22.70 11.04 26.28
C ALA A 111 -24.00 11.77 25.86
N ILE A 112 -24.31 11.80 24.56
CA ILE A 112 -25.55 12.37 24.02
C ILE A 112 -26.76 11.63 24.59
N LYS A 113 -26.81 10.31 24.47
CA LYS A 113 -27.93 9.50 24.99
C LYS A 113 -28.12 9.69 26.49
N ARG A 114 -27.03 9.75 27.25
CA ARG A 114 -27.08 9.99 28.70
C ARG A 114 -27.65 11.37 29.02
N ALA A 115 -27.20 12.40 28.31
CA ALA A 115 -27.67 13.77 28.51
C ALA A 115 -29.16 13.92 28.13
N GLN A 116 -29.62 13.27 27.06
CA GLN A 116 -31.04 13.20 26.68
C GLN A 116 -31.91 12.55 27.79
N ILE A 117 -31.48 11.42 28.34
CA ILE A 117 -32.19 10.74 29.44
C ILE A 117 -32.26 11.62 30.69
N MET A 118 -31.21 12.41 30.96
CA MET A 118 -31.17 13.34 32.09
C MET A 118 -31.96 14.64 31.84
N GLY A 119 -32.69 14.76 30.73
CA GLY A 119 -33.51 15.93 30.42
C GLY A 119 -32.72 17.15 29.96
N LYS A 120 -31.46 16.99 29.53
CA LYS A 120 -30.73 18.11 28.92
C LYS A 120 -31.25 18.35 27.50
N SER A 121 -31.59 19.61 27.21
CA SER A 121 -31.82 20.07 25.84
C SER A 121 -30.47 20.12 25.12
N ILE A 122 -30.29 19.28 24.10
CA ILE A 122 -29.12 19.20 23.22
C ILE A 122 -29.61 19.31 21.79
#